data_AF-A0A9E1EUD3-F1
#
_entry.id   AF-A0A9E1EUD3-F1
#
_cell.length_a   1.000
_cell.length_b   1.000
_cell.length_c   1.000
_cell.angle_alpha   90.00
_cell.angle_beta   90.00
_cell.angle_gamma   90.00
#
_symmetry.space_group_name_H-M   'P 1'
#
loop_
_entity.id
_entity.type
_entity.pdbx_description
1 polymer ?
#
loop_
_entity_poly.entity_id
_entity_poly.type
_entity_poly.pdbx_seq_one_letter_code
_entity_poly.pdbx_strand_id
1 'polypeptide(L)'
;MSKFNTYAQQLDAAFKTARGEYVEAYQCFQQAQQANCRANAWTPNESAAEKQVKTARAALALHDAEAAFTEASARVWGDFKTTRRMLRADLEQEVRAANLANPDAIDSNALELLKSGVLTSDDYAAFMEKYDSNPTMLKLLAHYAAEAAKATDSRREAATLNAISIDCQSGQSAVLRAFDDICKISDYRN
;
A
#
# COMPACT_ATOMS: atom_id res chain seq x y z
N MET A 1 6.08 -2.85 16.20
CA MET A 1 5.53 -2.28 14.95
C MET A 1 6.65 -2.23 13.93
N SER A 2 6.45 -2.78 12.73
CA SER A 2 7.47 -2.80 11.68
C SER A 2 7.87 -1.38 11.27
N LYS A 3 9.16 -1.13 11.02
CA LYS A 3 9.68 0.15 10.51
C LYS A 3 8.97 0.59 9.22
N PHE A 4 8.41 -0.36 8.47
CA PHE A 4 7.69 -0.12 7.22
C PHE A 4 6.25 0.40 7.42
N ASN A 5 5.74 0.45 8.66
CA ASN A 5 4.40 0.96 8.95
C ASN A 5 4.22 2.43 8.56
N THR A 6 5.31 3.20 8.54
CA THR A 6 5.32 4.61 8.10
C THR A 6 4.79 4.75 6.66
N TYR A 7 5.10 3.80 5.76
CA TYR A 7 4.60 3.83 4.38
C TYR A 7 3.08 3.68 4.29
N ALA A 8 2.49 2.82 5.14
CA ALA A 8 1.04 2.67 5.21
C ALA A 8 0.37 3.95 5.72
N GLN A 9 0.98 4.62 6.72
CA GLN A 9 0.49 5.90 7.25
C GLN A 9 0.56 7.02 6.20
N GLN A 10 1.66 7.10 5.44
CA GLN A 10 1.83 8.07 4.36
C GLN A 10 0.83 7.84 3.23
N LEU A 11 0.56 6.58 2.87
CA LEU A 11 -0.45 6.23 1.87
C LEU A 11 -1.87 6.62 2.33
N ASP A 12 -2.22 6.33 3.59
CA ASP A 12 -3.52 6.73 4.17
C ASP A 12 -3.69 8.25 4.22
N ALA A 13 -2.64 8.98 4.61
CA ALA A 13 -2.65 10.44 4.60
C ALA A 13 -2.86 11.00 3.18
N ALA A 14 -2.11 10.49 2.19
CA ALA A 14 -2.26 10.88 0.79
C ALA A 14 -3.69 10.59 0.25
N PHE A 15 -4.26 9.44 0.63
CA PHE A 15 -5.63 9.09 0.23
C PHE A 15 -6.67 10.04 0.86
N LYS A 16 -6.52 10.37 2.14
CA LYS A 16 -7.42 11.31 2.84
C LYS A 16 -7.37 12.70 2.23
N THR A 17 -6.17 13.21 1.90
CA THR A 17 -6.00 14.48 1.22
C THR A 17 -6.68 14.48 -0.15
N ALA A 18 -6.40 13.46 -0.97
CA ALA A 18 -7.01 13.33 -2.30
C ALA A 18 -8.54 13.27 -2.21
N ARG A 19 -9.07 12.48 -1.28
CA ARG A 19 -10.52 12.40 -1.05
C ARG A 19 -11.12 13.73 -0.60
N GLY A 20 -10.41 14.49 0.25
CA GLY A 20 -10.83 15.82 0.67
C GLY A 20 -10.98 16.77 -0.51
N GLU A 21 -9.94 16.90 -1.33
CA GLU A 21 -9.95 17.75 -2.53
C GLU A 21 -11.05 17.34 -3.53
N TYR A 22 -11.23 16.02 -3.74
CA TYR A 22 -12.29 15.51 -4.60
C TYR A 22 -13.68 15.91 -4.08
N VAL A 23 -13.93 15.74 -2.77
CA VAL A 23 -15.22 16.08 -2.15
C VAL A 23 -15.50 17.58 -2.26
N GLU A 24 -14.50 18.43 -2.06
CA GLU A 24 -14.65 19.88 -2.22
C GLU A 24 -15.02 20.24 -3.66
N ALA A 25 -14.31 19.69 -4.66
CA ALA A 25 -14.62 19.92 -6.06
C ALA A 25 -16.04 19.42 -6.43
N TYR A 26 -16.42 18.25 -5.91
CA TYR A 26 -17.74 17.68 -6.12
C TYR A 26 -18.86 18.53 -5.49
N GLN A 27 -18.64 19.11 -4.31
CA GLN A 27 -19.59 20.02 -3.66
C GLN A 27 -19.81 21.29 -4.49
N CYS A 28 -18.76 21.87 -5.05
CA CYS A 28 -18.88 23.03 -5.96
C CYS A 28 -19.75 22.69 -7.18
N PHE A 29 -19.52 21.53 -7.81
CA PHE A 29 -20.34 21.05 -8.92
C PHE A 29 -21.81 20.85 -8.51
N GLN A 30 -22.07 20.22 -7.36
CA GLN A 30 -23.43 20.04 -6.85
C GLN A 30 -24.14 21.37 -6.57
N GLN A 31 -23.44 22.37 -6.03
CA GLN A 31 -24.00 23.70 -5.82
C GLN A 31 -24.41 24.36 -7.13
N ALA A 32 -23.57 24.26 -8.17
CA ALA A 32 -23.90 24.77 -9.50
C ALA A 32 -25.11 24.04 -10.10
N GLN A 33 -25.22 22.73 -9.90
CA GLN A 33 -26.38 21.95 -10.35
C GLN A 33 -27.68 22.41 -9.65
N GLN A 34 -27.64 22.61 -8.33
CA GLN A 34 -28.78 23.14 -7.57
C GLN A 34 -29.16 24.56 -8.00
N ALA A 35 -28.16 25.42 -8.24
CA ALA A 35 -28.39 26.78 -8.73
C ALA A 35 -29.07 26.78 -10.11
N ASN A 36 -28.63 25.89 -11.01
CA ASN A 36 -29.27 25.70 -12.31
C ASN A 36 -30.72 25.19 -12.18
N CYS A 37 -30.99 24.23 -11.29
CA CYS A 37 -32.37 23.80 -11.01
C CYS A 37 -33.24 24.95 -10.51
N ARG A 38 -32.74 25.76 -9.57
CA ARG A 38 -33.45 26.94 -9.05
C ARG A 38 -33.69 28.01 -10.11
N ALA A 39 -32.73 28.24 -11.00
CA ALA A 39 -32.88 29.17 -12.12
C ALA A 39 -33.96 28.71 -13.11
N ASN A 40 -34.16 27.40 -13.29
CA ASN A 40 -35.20 26.86 -14.16
C ASN A 40 -36.59 26.81 -13.50
N ALA A 41 -36.68 26.97 -12.18
CA ALA A 41 -37.95 27.00 -11.46
C ALA A 41 -38.81 28.22 -11.85
N TRP A 42 -40.12 28.06 -11.76
CA TRP A 42 -41.06 29.15 -12.03
C TRP A 42 -40.97 30.22 -10.92
N THR A 43 -40.95 31.48 -11.34
CA THR A 43 -40.97 32.64 -10.45
C THR A 43 -42.11 33.60 -10.84
N PRO A 44 -42.94 34.07 -9.88
CA PRO A 44 -44.00 35.03 -10.16
C PRO A 44 -43.43 36.34 -10.73
N ASN A 45 -44.16 36.96 -11.67
CA ASN A 45 -43.84 38.27 -12.26
C ASN A 45 -42.48 38.37 -12.99
N GLU A 46 -41.82 37.25 -13.31
CA GLU A 46 -40.60 37.24 -14.12
C GLU A 46 -40.93 37.39 -15.62
N SER A 47 -40.29 38.34 -16.30
CA SER A 47 -40.42 38.49 -17.75
C SER A 47 -39.68 37.37 -18.50
N ALA A 48 -40.09 37.11 -19.75
CA ALA A 48 -39.44 36.10 -20.58
C ALA A 48 -37.93 36.37 -20.79
N ALA A 49 -37.55 37.66 -20.93
CA ALA A 49 -36.16 38.07 -21.10
C ALA A 49 -35.33 37.87 -19.82
N GLU A 50 -35.86 38.21 -18.65
CA GLU A 50 -35.20 37.98 -17.36
C GLU A 50 -34.99 36.49 -17.11
N LYS A 51 -36.02 35.66 -17.39
CA LYS A 51 -35.92 34.21 -17.30
C LYS A 51 -34.82 33.66 -18.19
N GLN A 52 -34.77 34.09 -19.45
CA GLN A 52 -33.77 33.63 -20.42
C GLN A 52 -32.34 33.98 -19.98
N VAL A 53 -32.11 35.20 -19.48
CA VAL A 53 -30.79 35.60 -18.99
C VAL A 53 -30.39 34.80 -17.74
N LYS A 54 -31.33 34.62 -16.81
CA LYS A 54 -31.10 33.86 -15.57
C LYS A 54 -30.73 32.39 -15.86
N THR A 55 -31.48 31.72 -16.72
CA THR A 55 -31.22 30.31 -17.07
C THR A 55 -29.94 30.17 -17.89
N ALA A 56 -29.66 31.08 -18.84
CA ALA A 56 -28.42 31.04 -19.62
C ALA A 56 -27.17 31.22 -18.73
N ARG A 57 -27.20 32.14 -17.77
CA ARG A 57 -26.11 32.33 -16.81
C ARG A 57 -25.90 31.11 -15.91
N ALA A 58 -26.98 30.52 -15.42
CA ALA A 58 -26.90 29.33 -14.57
C ALA A 58 -26.41 28.09 -15.33
N ALA A 59 -26.80 27.94 -16.61
CA ALA A 59 -26.31 26.88 -17.47
C ALA A 59 -24.81 27.02 -17.78
N LEU A 60 -24.34 28.25 -18.05
CA LEU A 60 -22.91 28.52 -18.23
C LEU A 60 -22.11 28.21 -16.95
N ALA A 61 -22.57 28.69 -15.79
CA ALA A 61 -21.93 28.41 -14.51
C ALA A 61 -21.89 26.91 -14.17
N LEU A 62 -22.93 26.15 -14.54
CA LEU A 62 -22.94 24.70 -14.39
C LEU A 62 -21.90 24.03 -15.30
N HIS A 63 -21.80 24.44 -16.56
CA HIS A 63 -20.82 23.91 -17.49
C HIS A 63 -19.38 24.20 -17.03
N ASP A 64 -19.11 25.43 -16.56
CA ASP A 64 -17.79 25.79 -16.02
C ASP A 64 -17.45 24.98 -14.76
N ALA A 65 -18.43 24.75 -13.88
CA ALA A 65 -18.25 23.92 -12.69
C ALA A 65 -18.02 22.43 -13.03
N GLU A 66 -18.68 21.91 -14.07
CA GLU A 66 -18.48 20.54 -14.56
C GLU A 66 -17.07 20.36 -15.14
N ALA A 67 -16.59 21.33 -15.94
CA ALA A 67 -15.24 21.33 -16.48
C ALA A 67 -14.20 21.38 -15.34
N ALA A 68 -14.38 22.29 -14.38
CA ALA A 68 -13.50 22.42 -13.22
C ALA A 68 -13.49 21.14 -12.36
N PHE A 69 -14.65 20.52 -12.12
CA PHE A 69 -14.73 19.25 -11.39
C PHE A 69 -14.02 18.11 -12.12
N THR A 70 -14.20 18.02 -13.45
CA THR A 70 -13.55 16.98 -14.26
C THR A 70 -12.03 17.11 -14.22
N GLU A 71 -11.52 18.34 -14.36
CA GLU A 71 -10.09 18.64 -14.25
C GLU A 71 -9.56 18.33 -12.85
N ALA A 72 -10.24 18.80 -11.81
CA ALA A 72 -9.84 18.56 -10.42
C ALA A 72 -9.83 17.06 -10.08
N SER A 73 -10.87 16.32 -10.50
CA SER A 73 -10.95 14.86 -10.30
C SER A 73 -9.78 14.13 -10.98
N ALA A 74 -9.48 14.47 -12.25
CA ALA A 74 -8.37 13.87 -12.97
C ALA A 74 -7.02 14.17 -12.31
N ARG A 75 -6.81 15.43 -11.88
CA ARG A 75 -5.60 15.87 -11.19
C ARG A 75 -5.42 15.14 -9.85
N VAL A 76 -6.42 15.22 -8.98
CA VAL A 76 -6.41 14.62 -7.63
C VAL A 76 -6.06 13.13 -7.67
N TRP A 77 -6.73 12.37 -8.55
CA TRP A 77 -6.44 10.94 -8.67
C TRP A 77 -5.14 10.66 -9.42
N GLY A 78 -4.73 11.52 -10.34
CA GLY A 78 -3.40 11.48 -10.97
C GLY A 78 -2.27 11.61 -9.94
N ASP A 79 -2.35 12.63 -9.10
CA ASP A 79 -1.38 12.96 -8.06
C ASP A 79 -1.31 11.85 -7.00
N PHE A 80 -2.47 11.33 -6.56
CA PHE A 80 -2.53 10.19 -5.64
C PHE A 80 -1.88 8.94 -6.23
N LYS A 81 -2.17 8.60 -7.50
CA LYS A 81 -1.54 7.45 -8.17
C LYS A 81 -0.03 7.60 -8.29
N THR A 82 0.47 8.81 -8.54
CA THR A 82 1.91 9.12 -8.58
C THR A 82 2.54 8.91 -7.21
N THR A 83 1.94 9.48 -6.16
CA THR A 83 2.40 9.33 -4.77
C THR A 83 2.45 7.86 -4.36
N ARG A 84 1.40 7.09 -4.66
CA ARG A 84 1.36 5.65 -4.39
C ARG A 84 2.52 4.89 -5.05
N ARG A 85 2.84 5.20 -6.31
CA ARG A 85 3.97 4.58 -7.03
C ARG A 85 5.31 4.93 -6.40
N MET A 86 5.50 6.18 -5.97
CA MET A 86 6.71 6.62 -5.28
C MET A 86 6.88 5.88 -3.95
N LEU A 87 5.85 5.88 -3.11
CA LEU A 87 5.87 5.17 -1.83
C LEU A 87 6.19 3.68 -2.01
N ARG A 88 5.64 3.05 -3.05
CA ARG A 88 5.91 1.65 -3.36
C ARG A 88 7.36 1.41 -3.77
N ALA A 89 7.94 2.31 -4.56
CA ALA A 89 9.33 2.21 -5.01
C ALA A 89 10.30 2.43 -3.85
N ASP A 90 10.04 3.41 -2.99
CA ASP A 90 10.85 3.72 -1.82
C ASP A 90 10.81 2.55 -0.82
N LEU A 91 9.61 2.01 -0.53
CA LEU A 91 9.45 0.83 0.32
C LEU A 91 10.23 -0.36 -0.25
N GLU A 92 10.17 -0.57 -1.56
CA GLU A 92 10.92 -1.66 -2.20
C GLU A 92 12.43 -1.47 -2.05
N GLN A 93 12.93 -0.26 -2.23
CA GLN A 93 14.33 0.06 -2.03
C GLN A 93 14.76 -0.17 -0.57
N GLU A 94 13.97 0.27 0.40
CA GLU A 94 14.29 0.06 1.83
C GLU A 94 14.22 -1.41 2.23
N VAL A 95 13.24 -2.17 1.73
CA VAL A 95 13.15 -3.62 1.97
C VAL A 95 14.36 -4.33 1.36
N ARG A 96 14.74 -3.99 0.13
CA ARG A 96 15.94 -4.54 -0.52
C ARG A 96 17.21 -4.20 0.24
N ALA A 97 17.39 -2.94 0.64
CA ALA A 97 18.56 -2.49 1.39
C ALA A 97 18.64 -3.16 2.77
N ALA A 98 17.51 -3.25 3.47
CA ALA A 98 17.42 -3.97 4.73
C ALA A 98 17.78 -5.45 4.58
N ASN A 99 17.53 -6.04 3.40
CA ASN A 99 17.85 -7.42 3.13
C ASN A 99 19.28 -7.64 2.63
N LEU A 100 20.13 -6.63 2.50
CA LEU A 100 21.53 -6.90 2.15
C LEU A 100 22.19 -7.69 3.28
N ALA A 101 23.01 -8.68 2.91
CA ALA A 101 23.74 -9.44 3.90
C ALA A 101 24.72 -8.51 4.62
N ASN A 102 24.66 -8.50 5.95
CA ASN A 102 25.53 -7.73 6.81
C ASN A 102 26.35 -8.68 7.68
N PRO A 103 27.67 -8.82 7.46
CA PRO A 103 28.51 -9.73 8.23
C PRO A 103 28.54 -9.39 9.73
N ASP A 104 28.41 -8.11 10.08
CA ASP A 104 28.42 -7.67 11.49
C ASP A 104 27.14 -8.07 12.24
N ALA A 105 26.09 -8.47 11.52
CA ALA A 105 24.84 -8.95 12.10
C ALA A 105 24.87 -10.46 12.39
N ILE A 106 25.97 -11.17 12.13
CA ILE A 106 26.06 -12.62 12.34
C ILE A 106 26.24 -12.92 13.83
N ASP A 107 25.34 -13.72 14.40
CA ASP A 107 25.57 -14.38 15.70
C ASP A 107 26.47 -15.60 15.46
N SER A 108 27.75 -15.50 15.82
CA SER A 108 28.72 -16.56 15.59
C SER A 108 28.36 -17.86 16.31
N ASN A 109 27.78 -17.80 17.51
CA ASN A 109 27.42 -19.00 18.27
C ASN A 109 26.28 -19.75 17.58
N ALA A 110 25.26 -19.02 17.12
CA ALA A 110 24.18 -19.64 16.37
C ALA A 110 24.65 -20.18 15.02
N LEU A 111 25.58 -19.51 14.34
CA LEU A 111 26.18 -20.03 13.12
C LEU A 111 26.95 -21.34 13.35
N GLU A 112 27.70 -21.46 14.44
CA GLU A 112 28.38 -22.73 14.77
C GLU A 112 27.38 -23.86 15.08
N LEU A 113 26.27 -23.56 15.77
CA LEU A 113 25.18 -24.53 15.95
C LEU A 113 24.56 -24.96 14.62
N LEU A 114 24.32 -24.03 13.71
CA LEU A 114 23.79 -24.33 12.37
C LEU A 114 24.74 -25.25 11.58
N LYS A 115 26.05 -24.97 11.62
CA LYS A 115 27.07 -25.79 10.95
C LYS A 115 27.20 -27.20 11.53
N SER A 116 26.89 -27.39 12.80
CA SER A 116 27.01 -28.70 13.45
C SER A 116 26.03 -29.75 12.91
N GLY A 117 24.93 -29.32 12.28
CA GLY A 117 23.91 -30.21 11.74
C GLY A 117 23.04 -30.91 12.79
N VAL A 118 23.17 -30.57 14.07
CA VAL A 118 22.43 -31.22 15.17
C VAL A 118 21.02 -30.65 15.38
N LEU A 119 20.69 -29.54 14.71
CA LEU A 119 19.44 -28.80 14.92
C LEU A 119 18.24 -29.53 14.30
N THR A 120 17.14 -29.54 15.04
CA THR A 120 15.82 -30.05 14.63
C THR A 120 14.95 -28.92 14.07
N SER A 121 13.85 -29.26 13.40
CA SER A 121 12.88 -28.26 12.93
C SER A 121 12.36 -27.33 14.03
N ASP A 122 12.20 -27.81 15.27
CA ASP A 122 11.80 -27.00 16.42
C ASP A 122 12.89 -25.95 16.78
N ASP A 123 14.17 -26.33 16.71
CA ASP A 123 15.28 -25.40 16.94
C ASP A 123 15.34 -24.31 15.87
N TYR A 124 15.14 -24.70 14.60
CA TYR A 124 15.06 -23.74 13.49
C TYR A 124 13.89 -22.77 13.66
N ALA A 125 12.73 -23.25 14.11
CA ALA A 125 11.57 -22.40 14.38
C ALA A 125 11.87 -21.39 15.50
N ALA A 126 12.47 -21.83 16.61
CA ALA A 126 12.88 -20.95 17.70
C ALA A 126 13.92 -19.91 17.25
N PHE A 127 14.86 -20.30 16.38
CA PHE A 127 15.83 -19.37 15.81
C PHE A 127 15.18 -18.37 14.87
N MET A 128 14.19 -18.79 14.07
CA MET A 128 13.45 -17.91 13.19
C MET A 128 12.73 -16.80 13.97
N GLU A 129 12.13 -17.12 15.12
CA GLU A 129 11.55 -16.14 16.04
C GLU A 129 12.62 -15.23 16.65
N LYS A 130 13.72 -15.79 17.16
CA LYS A 130 14.83 -15.02 17.77
C LYS A 130 15.42 -14.00 16.79
N TYR A 131 15.52 -14.35 15.51
CA TYR A 131 16.18 -13.57 14.47
C TYR A 131 15.20 -12.90 13.49
N ASP A 132 13.93 -12.74 13.86
CA ASP A 132 12.88 -12.15 13.01
C ASP A 132 13.29 -10.78 12.40
N SER A 133 14.10 -10.03 13.13
CA SER A 133 14.58 -8.68 12.80
C SER A 133 16.00 -8.68 12.23
N ASN A 134 16.62 -9.85 12.07
CA ASN A 134 17.98 -10.04 11.56
C ASN A 134 17.96 -10.78 10.20
N PRO A 135 17.87 -10.05 9.07
CA PRO A 135 17.74 -10.65 7.75
C PRO A 135 18.96 -11.45 7.32
N THR A 136 20.15 -11.12 7.83
CA THR A 136 21.37 -11.92 7.56
C THR A 136 21.25 -13.29 8.21
N MET A 137 20.84 -13.34 9.48
CA MET A 137 20.62 -14.61 10.17
C MET A 137 19.48 -15.41 9.55
N LEU A 138 18.35 -14.77 9.17
CA LEU A 138 17.26 -15.46 8.47
C LEU A 138 17.71 -16.12 7.15
N LYS A 139 18.59 -15.47 6.37
CA LYS A 139 19.17 -16.11 5.17
C LYS A 139 20.02 -17.33 5.49
N LEU A 140 20.82 -17.26 6.54
CA LEU A 140 21.63 -18.38 7.00
C LEU A 140 20.72 -19.52 7.48
N LEU A 141 19.70 -19.21 8.29
CA LEU A 141 18.70 -20.18 8.72
C LEU A 141 18.01 -20.85 7.53
N ALA A 142 17.60 -20.07 6.53
CA ALA A 142 16.96 -20.61 5.34
C ALA A 142 17.86 -21.62 4.61
N HIS A 143 19.13 -21.28 4.45
CA HIS A 143 20.12 -22.15 3.81
C HIS A 143 20.31 -23.44 4.61
N TYR A 144 20.61 -23.33 5.90
CA TYR A 144 20.88 -24.51 6.74
C TYR A 144 19.65 -25.38 6.98
N ALA A 145 18.44 -24.80 7.06
CA ALA A 145 17.20 -25.57 7.12
C ALA A 145 16.98 -26.38 5.83
N ALA A 146 17.27 -25.81 4.66
CA ALA A 146 17.18 -26.54 3.39
C ALA A 146 18.22 -27.68 3.29
N GLU A 147 19.43 -27.47 3.79
CA GLU A 147 20.44 -28.53 3.86
C GLU A 147 20.05 -29.64 4.84
N ALA A 148 19.55 -29.29 6.03
CA ALA A 148 19.03 -30.25 6.99
C ALA A 148 17.85 -31.06 6.43
N ALA A 149 16.97 -30.42 5.64
CA ALA A 149 15.85 -31.08 4.98
C ALA A 149 16.31 -32.13 3.97
N LYS A 150 17.47 -31.93 3.31
CA LYS A 150 18.06 -32.92 2.39
C LYS A 150 18.74 -34.08 3.12
N ALA A 151 19.26 -33.82 4.32
CA ALA A 151 20.03 -34.77 5.11
C ALA A 151 19.17 -35.70 5.99
N THR A 152 17.91 -35.33 6.25
CA THR A 152 17.00 -36.14 7.10
C THR A 152 16.28 -37.23 6.31
N ASP A 153 16.19 -38.43 6.90
CA ASP A 153 15.43 -39.56 6.34
C ASP A 153 13.91 -39.44 6.56
N SER A 154 13.48 -38.54 7.45
CA SER A 154 12.06 -38.32 7.74
C SER A 154 11.45 -37.36 6.74
N ARG A 155 10.54 -37.86 5.91
CA ARG A 155 9.78 -37.00 4.97
C ARG A 155 9.00 -35.90 5.68
N ARG A 156 8.49 -36.17 6.88
CA ARG A 156 7.76 -35.18 7.68
C ARG A 156 8.70 -34.07 8.14
N GLU A 157 9.86 -34.44 8.65
CA GLU A 157 10.88 -33.48 9.11
C GLU A 157 11.39 -32.63 7.95
N ALA A 158 11.70 -33.28 6.82
CA ALA A 158 12.11 -32.60 5.59
C ALA A 158 11.05 -31.59 5.12
N ALA A 159 9.76 -31.93 5.20
CA ALA A 159 8.69 -31.01 4.83
C ALA A 159 8.64 -29.79 5.77
N THR A 160 8.75 -29.98 7.08
CA THR A 160 8.78 -28.87 8.05
C THR A 160 9.98 -27.96 7.83
N LEU A 161 11.18 -28.52 7.68
CA LEU A 161 12.42 -27.76 7.44
C LEU A 161 12.38 -26.97 6.12
N ASN A 162 11.81 -27.55 5.06
CA ASN A 162 11.61 -26.84 3.80
C ASN A 162 10.61 -25.68 3.96
N ALA A 163 9.54 -25.86 4.74
CA ALA A 163 8.59 -24.77 5.03
C ALA A 163 9.29 -23.62 5.78
N ILE A 164 10.10 -23.93 6.80
CA ILE A 164 10.89 -22.93 7.55
C ILE A 164 11.86 -22.20 6.61
N SER A 165 12.52 -22.93 5.70
CA SER A 165 13.43 -22.33 4.73
C SER A 165 12.73 -21.29 3.85
N ILE A 166 11.53 -21.61 3.38
CA ILE A 166 10.70 -20.72 2.56
C ILE A 166 10.23 -19.51 3.39
N ASP A 167 9.81 -19.70 4.64
CA ASP A 167 9.34 -18.61 5.50
C ASP A 167 10.45 -17.61 5.82
N CYS A 168 11.65 -18.10 6.13
CA CYS A 168 12.85 -17.28 6.30
C CYS A 168 13.17 -16.43 5.06
N GLN A 169 12.92 -16.96 3.85
CA GLN A 169 13.10 -16.22 2.59
C GLN A 169 11.95 -15.24 2.31
N SER A 170 10.73 -15.61 2.69
CA SER A 170 9.51 -14.93 2.26
C SER A 170 9.04 -13.81 3.20
N GLY A 171 9.50 -13.75 4.45
CA GLY A 171 9.04 -12.77 5.46
C GLY A 171 9.09 -11.29 4.99
N GLN A 172 9.95 -10.96 4.04
CA GLN A 172 10.05 -9.61 3.47
C GLN A 172 9.12 -9.37 2.28
N SER A 173 8.85 -10.42 1.49
CA SER A 173 7.81 -10.36 0.47
C SER A 173 6.42 -10.17 1.09
N ALA A 174 6.23 -10.53 2.36
CA ALA A 174 5.00 -10.26 3.09
C ALA A 174 4.76 -8.75 3.31
N VAL A 175 5.81 -7.95 3.53
CA VAL A 175 5.69 -6.49 3.69
C VAL A 175 5.22 -5.83 2.39
N LEU A 176 5.85 -6.19 1.26
CA LEU A 176 5.45 -5.67 -0.05
C LEU A 176 4.04 -6.12 -0.42
N ARG A 177 3.70 -7.39 -0.17
CA ARG A 177 2.34 -7.92 -0.37
C ARG A 177 1.30 -7.16 0.46
N ALA A 178 1.57 -6.93 1.75
CA ALA A 178 0.65 -6.18 2.62
C ALA A 178 0.44 -4.75 2.12
N PHE A 179 1.50 -4.07 1.69
CA PHE A 179 1.38 -2.74 1.09
C PHE A 179 0.58 -2.76 -0.23
N ASP A 180 0.84 -3.75 -1.09
CA ASP A 180 0.13 -3.93 -2.37
C ASP A 180 -1.37 -4.22 -2.12
N ASP A 181 -1.71 -4.97 -1.08
CA ASP A 181 -3.10 -5.23 -0.69
C ASP A 181 -3.82 -3.96 -0.19
N ILE A 182 -3.14 -3.13 0.61
CA ILE A 182 -3.66 -1.80 0.99
C ILE A 182 -3.87 -0.93 -0.26
N CYS A 183 -2.94 -0.96 -1.21
CA CYS A 183 -3.06 -0.24 -2.48
C CYS A 183 -4.30 -0.68 -3.27
N LYS A 184 -4.62 -1.97 -3.31
CA LYS A 184 -5.82 -2.47 -4.02
C LYS A 184 -7.12 -1.95 -3.40
N ILE A 185 -7.19 -1.81 -2.07
CA ILE A 185 -8.38 -1.27 -1.39
C ILE A 185 -8.68 0.16 -1.88
N SER A 186 -7.64 0.94 -2.18
CA SER A 186 -7.81 2.30 -2.73
C SER A 186 -8.32 2.34 -4.17
N ASP A 187 -8.19 1.26 -4.94
CA ASP A 187 -8.70 1.19 -6.32
C ASP A 187 -10.22 0.92 -6.38
N TYR A 188 -10.79 0.23 -5.38
CA TYR A 188 -12.24 -0.10 -5.33
C TYR A 188 -13.15 1.05 -4.91
N ARG A 189 -12.58 2.22 -4.56
CA ARG A 189 -13.33 3.38 -4.02
C ARG A 189 -13.33 4.61 -4.93
N ASN A 190 -12.80 4.47 -6.15
CA ASN A 190 -12.87 5.46 -7.23
C ASN A 190 -13.86 5.01 -8.31
#